data_AF-A0A7W0ZML4-F1
#
_entry.id   AF-A0A7W0ZML4-F1
#
_cell.length_a   1.000
_cell.length_b   1.000
_cell.length_c   1.000
_cell.angle_alpha   90.00
_cell.angle_beta   90.00
_cell.angle_gamma   90.00
#
_symmetry.space_group_name_H-M   'P 1'
#
loop_
_entity.id
_entity.type
_entity.pdbx_description
1 polymer ?
#
loop_
_entity_poly.entity_id
_entity_poly.type
_entity_poly.pdbx_seq_one_letter_code
_entity_poly.pdbx_strand_id
1 'polypeptide(L)'
;TTTARLVRAEVLSLKERSFVEASRAMGASHTRILFHTILPNAIPLIITNVTLMVGGVILLEAALDFIGIGDTNRISWGAMLHNGQHFIRDGWWMVAFPSLALALLVLAINIVGDALNVALDPKARAAHLDKAV
;
A
#
# COMPACT_ATOMS: atom_id res chain seq x y z
N THR A 1 -14.38 -5.23 7.80
CA THR A 1 -14.49 -4.42 9.04
C THR A 1 -13.15 -4.12 9.71
N THR A 2 -12.05 -4.75 9.31
CA THR A 2 -10.67 -4.42 9.72
C THR A 2 -10.15 -3.12 9.08
N THR A 3 -10.37 -2.91 7.78
CA THR A 3 -9.95 -1.68 7.05
C THR A 3 -10.60 -0.43 7.63
N ALA A 4 -11.91 -0.48 7.94
CA ALA A 4 -12.62 0.65 8.57
C ALA A 4 -12.11 0.98 9.98
N ARG A 5 -11.62 -0.02 10.73
CA ARG A 5 -11.01 0.17 12.05
C ARG A 5 -9.61 0.76 11.96
N LEU A 6 -8.83 0.30 10.98
CA LEU A 6 -7.48 0.77 10.71
C LEU A 6 -7.52 2.22 10.20
N VAL A 7 -8.41 2.53 9.26
CA VAL A 7 -8.71 3.89 8.80
C VAL A 7 -9.21 4.77 9.96
N ARG A 8 -10.07 4.26 10.86
CA ARG A 8 -10.50 5.04 12.04
C ARG A 8 -9.36 5.29 13.04
N ALA A 9 -8.44 4.35 13.23
CA ALA A 9 -7.27 4.53 14.08
C ALA A 9 -6.27 5.52 13.46
N GLU A 10 -6.08 5.46 12.14
CA GLU A 10 -5.30 6.41 11.34
C GLU A 10 -5.90 7.82 11.42
N VAL A 11 -7.23 7.93 11.22
CA VAL A 11 -7.98 9.18 11.31
C VAL A 11 -7.96 9.75 12.72
N LEU A 12 -8.01 8.92 13.76
CA LEU A 12 -7.92 9.36 15.16
C LEU A 12 -6.50 9.85 15.51
N SER A 13 -5.46 9.15 15.02
CA SER A 13 -4.05 9.55 15.12
C SER A 13 -3.75 10.85 14.36
N LEU A 14 -4.40 11.09 13.21
CA LEU A 14 -4.30 12.35 12.48
C LEU A 14 -5.07 13.50 13.15
N LYS A 15 -6.20 13.20 13.79
CA LYS A 15 -7.05 14.19 14.46
C LYS A 15 -6.45 14.68 15.78
N GLU A 16 -5.61 13.89 16.45
CA GLU A 16 -4.89 14.27 17.67
C GLU A 16 -3.64 15.13 17.44
N ARG A 17 -3.19 15.31 16.19
CA ARG A 17 -2.12 16.28 15.90
C ARG A 17 -2.70 17.70 15.88
N SER A 18 -2.66 18.33 17.04
CA SER A 18 -2.30 19.73 17.36
C SER A 18 -1.90 20.72 16.22
N PHE A 19 -1.50 20.26 15.04
CA PHE A 19 -1.16 21.04 13.84
C PHE A 19 -2.35 21.73 13.16
N VAL A 20 -3.55 21.14 13.17
CA VAL A 20 -4.75 21.74 12.55
C VAL A 20 -5.33 22.85 13.44
N GLU A 21 -5.25 22.69 14.76
CA GLU A 21 -5.61 23.74 15.72
C GLU A 21 -4.56 24.85 15.76
N ALA A 22 -3.25 24.52 15.72
CA ALA A 22 -2.17 25.51 15.65
C ALA A 22 -2.20 26.33 14.34
N SER A 23 -2.51 25.72 13.19
CA SER A 23 -2.64 26.46 11.92
C SER A 23 -3.87 27.37 11.88
N ARG A 24 -4.96 26.99 12.58
CA ARG A 24 -6.13 27.86 12.75
C ARG A 24 -5.85 29.02 13.72
N ALA A 25 -5.07 28.79 14.78
CA ALA A 25 -4.63 29.85 15.69
C ALA A 25 -3.75 30.92 15.01
N MET A 26 -3.11 30.61 13.89
CA MET A 26 -2.29 31.52 13.09
C MET A 26 -3.03 32.28 11.96
N GLY A 27 -4.36 32.13 11.82
CA GLY A 27 -5.17 32.95 10.92
C GLY A 27 -5.05 32.66 9.40
N ALA A 28 -4.56 31.47 9.01
CA ALA A 28 -4.44 31.09 7.59
C ALA A 28 -5.79 30.66 6.97
N SER A 29 -6.00 30.95 5.68
CA SER A 29 -7.22 30.53 4.97
C SER A 29 -7.31 29.00 4.85
N HIS A 30 -8.52 28.45 4.88
CA HIS A 30 -8.79 27.00 4.85
C HIS A 30 -8.08 26.28 3.69
N THR A 31 -8.04 26.88 2.50
CA THR A 31 -7.35 26.35 1.31
C THR A 31 -5.83 26.36 1.46
N ARG A 32 -5.25 27.42 2.05
CA ARG A 32 -3.80 27.50 2.27
C ARG A 32 -3.34 26.48 3.32
N ILE A 33 -4.12 26.29 4.40
CA ILE A 33 -3.84 25.27 5.41
C ILE A 33 -3.91 23.87 4.78
N LEU A 34 -4.92 23.62 3.94
CA LEU A 34 -5.08 22.32 3.28
C LEU A 34 -3.88 21.98 2.39
N PHE A 35 -3.51 22.86 1.46
CA PHE A 35 -2.45 22.56 0.48
C PHE A 35 -1.03 22.72 1.02
N HIS A 36 -0.80 23.62 2.00
CA HIS A 36 0.55 23.93 2.49
C HIS A 36 0.91 23.18 3.77
N THR A 37 -0.09 22.90 4.63
CA THR A 37 0.16 22.25 5.93
C THR A 37 -0.33 20.81 5.91
N ILE A 38 -1.56 20.54 5.49
CA ILE A 38 -2.16 19.20 5.63
C ILE A 38 -1.67 18.26 4.54
N LEU A 39 -1.71 18.69 3.27
CA LEU A 39 -1.37 17.86 2.11
C LEU A 39 0.07 17.31 2.18
N PRO A 40 1.14 18.11 2.34
CA PRO A 40 2.51 17.58 2.41
C PRO A 40 2.75 16.70 3.64
N ASN A 41 2.02 16.90 4.74
CA ASN A 41 2.09 16.03 5.91
C ASN A 41 1.29 14.72 5.76
N ALA A 42 0.28 14.70 4.88
CA ALA A 42 -0.55 13.52 4.60
C ALA A 42 -0.03 12.67 3.43
N ILE A 43 0.75 13.26 2.49
CA ILE A 43 1.36 12.54 1.37
C ILE A 43 2.14 11.29 1.81
N PRO A 44 3.04 11.36 2.83
CA PRO A 44 3.69 10.19 3.42
C PRO A 44 2.75 9.03 3.72
N LEU A 45 1.64 9.33 4.40
CA LEU A 45 0.66 8.34 4.80
C LEU A 45 -0.11 7.78 3.61
N ILE A 46 -0.53 8.65 2.70
CA ILE A 46 -1.28 8.26 1.50
C ILE A 46 -0.45 7.32 0.64
N ILE A 47 0.82 7.64 0.40
CA ILE A 47 1.72 6.82 -0.41
C ILE A 47 1.86 5.42 0.21
N THR A 48 2.14 5.32 1.50
CA THR A 48 2.23 4.03 2.21
C THR A 48 0.95 3.21 2.10
N ASN A 49 -0.22 3.84 2.31
CA ASN A 49 -1.50 3.16 2.25
C ASN A 49 -1.82 2.65 0.83
N VAL A 50 -1.49 3.45 -0.19
CA VAL A 50 -1.63 3.07 -1.60
C VAL A 50 -0.74 1.87 -1.91
N THR A 51 0.51 1.82 -1.44
CA THR A 51 1.39 0.66 -1.70
C THR A 51 0.83 -0.64 -1.13
N LEU A 52 0.29 -0.60 0.09
CA LEU A 52 -0.38 -1.75 0.72
C LEU A 52 -1.62 -2.19 -0.06
N MET A 53 -2.43 -1.24 -0.53
CA MET A 53 -3.62 -1.53 -1.36
C MET A 53 -3.26 -2.17 -2.68
N VAL A 54 -2.22 -1.69 -3.36
CA VAL A 54 -1.80 -2.19 -4.68
C VAL A 54 -1.46 -3.68 -4.62
N GLY A 55 -0.72 -4.13 -3.60
CA GLY A 55 -0.41 -5.55 -3.42
C GLY A 55 -1.66 -6.43 -3.30
N GLY A 56 -2.67 -5.96 -2.57
CA GLY A 56 -3.95 -6.67 -2.44
C GLY A 56 -4.76 -6.72 -3.73
N VAL A 57 -4.76 -5.64 -4.51
CA VAL A 57 -5.47 -5.59 -5.81
C VAL A 57 -4.84 -6.54 -6.82
N ILE A 58 -3.50 -6.61 -6.89
CA ILE A 58 -2.78 -7.55 -7.77
C ILE A 58 -3.16 -9.01 -7.45
N LEU A 59 -3.20 -9.37 -6.16
CA LEU A 59 -3.60 -10.71 -5.75
C LEU A 59 -5.06 -11.01 -6.11
N LEU A 60 -5.95 -10.02 -5.95
CA LEU A 60 -7.36 -10.17 -6.30
C LEU A 60 -7.55 -10.36 -7.80
N GLU A 61 -6.91 -9.54 -8.64
CA GLU A 61 -6.93 -9.66 -10.10
C GLU A 61 -6.43 -11.04 -10.54
N ALA A 62 -5.27 -11.45 -10.01
CA ALA A 62 -4.72 -12.78 -10.31
C ALA A 62 -5.64 -13.93 -9.86
N ALA A 63 -6.33 -13.79 -8.73
CA ALA A 63 -7.30 -14.78 -8.27
C ALA A 63 -8.54 -14.85 -9.17
N LEU A 64 -9.03 -13.72 -9.67
CA LEU A 64 -10.14 -13.67 -10.62
C LEU A 64 -9.76 -14.33 -11.95
N ASP A 65 -8.57 -14.02 -12.46
CA ASP A 65 -8.03 -14.62 -13.68
C ASP A 65 -7.80 -16.13 -13.52
N PHE A 66 -7.34 -16.57 -12.33
CA PHE A 66 -7.17 -17.97 -12.02
C PHE A 66 -8.49 -18.76 -12.03
N ILE A 67 -9.59 -18.14 -11.59
CA ILE A 67 -10.94 -18.73 -11.62
C ILE A 67 -11.54 -18.63 -13.04
N GLY A 68 -10.91 -17.89 -13.96
CA GLY A 68 -11.36 -17.74 -15.35
C GLY A 68 -12.37 -16.61 -15.56
N ILE A 69 -12.47 -15.67 -14.60
CA ILE A 69 -13.36 -14.48 -14.67
C ILE A 69 -12.59 -13.26 -15.23
N GLY A 70 -11.32 -13.45 -15.56
CA GLY A 70 -10.39 -12.45 -16.09
C GLY A 70 -10.60 -12.07 -17.56
N ASP A 71 -9.85 -11.07 -18.00
CA ASP A 71 -9.75 -10.74 -19.43
C ASP A 71 -8.95 -11.81 -20.19
N THR A 72 -9.65 -12.72 -20.87
CA THR A 72 -9.06 -13.79 -21.68
C THR A 72 -8.17 -13.29 -22.83
N ASN A 73 -8.27 -12.02 -23.24
CA ASN A 73 -7.42 -11.48 -24.31
C ASN A 73 -6.02 -11.04 -23.83
N ARG A 74 -5.77 -11.01 -22.52
CA ARG A 74 -4.47 -10.63 -21.96
C ARG A 74 -3.86 -11.81 -21.20
N ILE A 75 -2.59 -12.09 -21.50
CA ILE A 75 -1.84 -13.09 -20.74
C ILE A 75 -1.48 -12.49 -19.39
N SER A 76 -2.16 -12.94 -18.34
CA SER A 76 -1.84 -12.62 -16.94
C SER A 76 -1.22 -13.84 -16.23
N TRP A 77 -0.53 -13.61 -15.12
CA TRP A 77 0.00 -14.71 -14.31
C TRP A 77 -1.12 -15.58 -13.73
N GLY A 78 -2.27 -15.00 -13.38
CA GLY A 78 -3.45 -15.77 -12.94
C GLY A 78 -3.99 -16.69 -14.04
N ALA A 79 -4.05 -16.20 -15.29
CA ALA A 79 -4.43 -17.01 -16.44
C ALA A 79 -3.40 -18.09 -16.77
N MET A 80 -2.10 -17.83 -16.55
CA MET A 80 -1.05 -18.85 -16.67
C MET A 80 -1.23 -19.96 -15.64
N LEU A 81 -1.54 -19.62 -14.39
CA LEU A 81 -1.89 -20.61 -13.37
C LEU A 81 -3.14 -21.41 -13.76
N HIS A 82 -4.18 -20.77 -14.29
CA HIS A 82 -5.41 -21.43 -14.75
C HIS A 82 -5.12 -22.51 -15.81
N ASN A 83 -4.36 -22.16 -16.84
CA ASN A 83 -4.02 -23.08 -17.91
C ASN A 83 -3.02 -24.16 -17.45
N GLY A 84 -2.10 -23.83 -16.55
CA GLY A 84 -1.08 -24.74 -16.03
C GLY A 84 -1.66 -25.93 -15.27
N GLN A 85 -2.87 -25.82 -14.71
CA GLN A 85 -3.55 -26.91 -13.99
C GLN A 85 -3.69 -28.18 -14.86
N HIS A 86 -3.98 -27.99 -16.15
CA HIS A 86 -4.18 -29.09 -17.09
C HIS A 86 -2.89 -29.85 -17.42
N PHE A 87 -1.74 -29.20 -17.24
CA PHE A 87 -0.42 -29.74 -17.57
C PHE A 87 0.41 -30.09 -16.33
N ILE A 88 -0.17 -30.10 -15.12
CA ILE A 88 0.57 -30.38 -13.87
C ILE A 88 1.32 -31.71 -13.91
N ARG A 89 0.74 -32.74 -14.55
CA ARG A 89 1.37 -34.06 -14.66
C ARG A 89 2.58 -34.09 -15.59
N ASP A 90 2.57 -33.25 -16.63
CA ASP A 90 3.61 -33.21 -17.65
C ASP A 90 4.65 -32.11 -17.37
N GLY A 91 4.25 -31.05 -16.65
CA GLY A 91 5.05 -29.86 -16.45
C GLY A 91 4.64 -29.06 -15.21
N TRP A 92 4.96 -29.58 -14.03
CA TRP A 92 4.74 -28.91 -12.73
C TRP A 92 5.30 -27.48 -12.67
N TRP A 93 6.35 -27.20 -13.45
CA TRP A 93 6.97 -25.87 -13.55
C TRP A 93 6.03 -24.80 -14.10
N MET A 94 5.04 -25.17 -14.92
CA MET A 94 4.07 -24.22 -15.51
C MET A 94 3.21 -23.54 -14.45
N VAL A 95 2.99 -24.18 -13.30
CA VAL A 95 2.30 -23.59 -12.16
C VAL A 95 3.29 -22.96 -11.18
N ALA A 96 4.44 -23.62 -10.95
CA ALA A 96 5.42 -23.18 -9.97
C ALA A 96 6.04 -21.80 -10.32
N PHE A 97 6.42 -21.57 -11.58
CA PHE A 97 7.06 -20.31 -11.97
C PHE A 97 6.15 -19.07 -11.83
N PRO A 98 4.91 -19.07 -12.38
CA PRO A 98 4.00 -17.94 -12.20
C PRO A 98 3.66 -17.71 -10.72
N SER A 99 3.50 -18.78 -9.94
CA SER A 99 3.22 -18.67 -8.49
C SER A 99 4.36 -18.01 -7.74
N LEU A 100 5.60 -18.41 -8.02
CA LEU A 100 6.79 -17.85 -7.39
C LEU A 100 7.01 -16.39 -7.80
N ALA A 101 6.81 -16.07 -9.09
CA ALA A 101 6.91 -14.70 -9.59
C ALA A 101 5.89 -13.77 -8.93
N LEU A 102 4.66 -14.24 -8.75
CA LEU A 102 3.59 -13.48 -8.08
C LEU A 102 3.90 -13.25 -6.60
N ALA A 103 4.37 -14.28 -5.90
CA ALA A 103 4.81 -14.16 -4.52
C ALA A 103 5.97 -13.16 -4.36
N LEU A 104 6.97 -13.23 -5.25
CA LEU A 104 8.11 -12.30 -5.24
C LEU A 104 7.69 -10.87 -5.55
N LEU A 105 6.78 -10.66 -6.52
CA LEU A 105 6.27 -9.34 -6.85
C LEU A 105 5.55 -8.70 -5.66
N VAL A 106 4.64 -9.44 -5.03
CA VAL A 106 3.90 -8.96 -3.86
C VAL A 106 4.85 -8.68 -2.70
N LEU A 107 5.84 -9.54 -2.46
CA LEU A 107 6.85 -9.33 -1.44
C LEU A 107 7.67 -8.06 -1.72
N ALA A 108 8.13 -7.87 -2.96
CA ALA A 108 8.90 -6.70 -3.36
C ALA A 108 8.09 -5.40 -3.15
N ILE A 109 6.81 -5.39 -3.54
CA ILE A 109 5.93 -4.22 -3.33
C ILE A 109 5.72 -3.95 -1.84
N ASN A 110 5.52 -4.99 -1.02
CA ASN A 110 5.38 -4.81 0.44
C ASN A 110 6.66 -4.24 1.05
N ILE A 111 7.84 -4.78 0.71
CA ILE A 111 9.12 -4.28 1.20
C ILE A 111 9.35 -2.83 0.77
N VAL A 112 9.05 -2.49 -0.48
CA VAL A 112 9.15 -1.11 -0.98
C VAL A 112 8.21 -0.19 -0.21
N GLY A 113 6.97 -0.63 0.06
CA GLY A 113 6.00 0.11 0.87
C GLY A 113 6.50 0.36 2.29
N ASP A 114 7.06 -0.66 2.93
CA ASP A 114 7.63 -0.56 4.27
C ASP A 114 8.87 0.34 4.30
N ALA A 115 9.77 0.21 3.33
CA ALA A 115 10.95 1.07 3.21
C ALA A 115 10.56 2.54 2.99
N LEU A 116 9.54 2.78 2.18
CA LEU A 116 9.01 4.10 1.90
C LEU A 116 8.31 4.69 3.14
N ASN A 117 7.60 3.86 3.90
CA ASN A 117 7.02 4.24 5.19
C ASN A 117 8.12 4.71 6.16
N VAL A 118 9.18 3.92 6.33
CA VAL A 118 10.33 4.30 7.20
C VAL A 118 11.01 5.59 6.72
N ALA A 119 11.19 5.75 5.40
CA ALA A 119 11.80 6.95 4.84
C ALA A 119 10.94 8.21 5.03
N LEU A 120 9.61 8.06 5.06
CA LEU A 120 8.65 9.15 5.14
C LEU A 120 8.10 9.38 6.55
N ASP A 121 8.35 8.50 7.52
CA ASP A 121 7.90 8.65 8.90
C ASP A 121 8.61 9.82 9.60
N PRO A 122 7.92 10.94 9.88
CA PRO A 122 8.53 12.10 10.53
C PRO A 122 8.90 11.81 12.00
N LYS A 123 8.28 10.79 12.63
CA LYS A 123 8.49 10.47 14.05
C LYS A 123 9.82 9.78 14.32
N ALA A 124 10.36 9.00 13.37
CA ALA A 124 11.70 8.43 13.46
C ALA A 124 12.78 9.52 13.55
N ARG A 125 12.54 10.68 12.92
CA ARG A 125 13.46 11.83 12.92
C ARG A 125 13.40 12.64 14.22
N ALA A 126 12.25 12.68 14.89
CA ALA A 126 12.08 13.39 16.17
C ALA A 126 12.75 12.66 17.35
N ALA A 127 12.67 11.32 17.39
CA ALA A 127 13.29 10.52 18.47
C ALA A 127 14.83 10.56 18.45
N HIS A 128 15.44 10.90 17.31
CA HIS A 128 16.89 10.99 17.17
C HIS A 128 17.47 12.32 17.70
N LEU A 129 16.64 13.37 17.80
CA LEU A 129 17.03 14.69 18.32
C LEU A 129 16.99 14.73 19.86
N ASP A 130 16.15 13.90 20.49
CA ASP A 130 16.02 13.80 21.96
C ASP A 130 17.22 13.08 22.61
N LYS A 131 18.00 12.31 21.83
CA LYS A 131 19.25 11.69 22.30
C LYS A 131 20.49 12.57 22.09
N ALA A 132 20.33 13.72 21.43
CA ALA A 132 21.42 14.63 21.09
C ALA A 132 21.40 15.93 21.91
N VAL A 133 20.44 16.07 22.83
CA VAL A 133 20.32 17.14 23.84
C VAL A 133 20.54 16.53 25.23
#